data_AF-A0AAV4R1M0-F1
#
_entry.id   AF-A0AAV4R1M0-F1
#
_cell.length_a   1.000
_cell.length_b   1.000
_cell.length_c   1.000
_cell.angle_alpha   90.00
_cell.angle_beta   90.00
_cell.angle_gamma   90.00
#
_symmetry.space_group_name_H-M   'P 1'
#
loop_
_entity.id
_entity.type
_entity.pdbx_description
1 polymer ?
#
loop_
_entity_poly.entity_id
_entity_poly.type
_entity_poly.pdbx_seq_one_letter_code
_entity_poly.pdbx_strand_id
1 'polypeptide(L)' 'MMIGNAVADIVTILKTLPTVEAVQALGNKVLEELKVTDPNEVLALVMIEGGFELSSPEASVKCLITTVPQNLRKLDPELH' A
#
# COMPACT_ATOMS: atom_id res chain seq x y z
N MET A 1 17.19 -5.52 -4.57
CA MET A 1 17.11 -6.74 -3.75
C MET A 1 18.51 -7.12 -3.29
N MET A 2 18.73 -7.21 -1.98
CA MET A 2 19.94 -7.80 -1.40
C MET A 2 19.57 -9.13 -0.75
N ILE A 3 20.52 -10.08 -0.72
CA ILE A 3 20.32 -11.37 -0.07
C ILE A 3 19.99 -11.14 1.41
N GLY A 4 18.87 -11.70 1.88
CA GLY A 4 18.36 -11.51 3.25
C GLY A 4 17.43 -10.30 3.45
N ASN A 5 17.18 -9.50 2.41
CA ASN A 5 16.21 -8.41 2.45
C ASN A 5 15.33 -8.41 1.19
N ALA A 6 14.31 -9.29 1.20
CA ALA A 6 13.35 -9.46 0.12
C ALA A 6 12.23 -8.41 0.21
N VAL A 7 12.61 -7.14 0.08
CA VAL A 7 11.67 -6.02 0.02
C VAL A 7 11.52 -5.56 -1.42
N ALA A 8 10.27 -5.41 -1.87
CA ALA A 8 9.92 -4.85 -3.16
C ALA A 8 9.03 -3.61 -3.00
N ASP A 9 9.24 -2.60 -3.85
CA ASP A 9 8.44 -1.38 -3.86
C ASP A 9 7.58 -1.33 -5.11
N ILE A 10 6.30 -0.98 -4.93
CA ILE A 10 5.33 -0.74 -6.00
C ILE A 10 4.76 0.66 -5.83
N VAL A 11 4.76 1.45 -6.90
CA VAL A 11 4.12 2.77 -6.90
C VAL A 11 2.72 2.66 -7.49
N THR A 12 1.71 3.04 -6.72
CA THR A 12 0.31 3.05 -7.16
C THR A 12 -0.18 4.49 -7.32
N ILE A 13 -0.59 4.83 -8.55
CA ILE A 13 -1.09 6.16 -8.89
C ILE A 13 -2.62 6.16 -8.81
N LEU A 14 -3.17 6.82 -7.80
CA LEU A 14 -4.61 7.02 -7.65
C LEU A 14 -5.11 8.09 -8.63
N LYS A 15 -6.25 7.83 -9.24
CA LYS A 15 -7.00 8.83 -10.02
C LYS A 15 -7.71 9.85 -9.11
N THR A 16 -7.95 9.48 -7.86
CA THR A 16 -8.54 10.30 -6.80
C THR A 16 -7.46 10.94 -5.93
N LEU A 17 -7.88 11.79 -4.99
CA LEU A 17 -6.98 12.31 -3.94
C LEU A 17 -6.60 11.16 -2.98
N PRO A 18 -5.35 11.11 -2.50
CA PRO A 18 -4.84 10.03 -1.65
C PRO A 18 -5.19 10.28 -0.17
N THR A 19 -6.45 10.11 0.23
CA THR A 19 -6.82 10.23 1.65
C THR A 19 -6.36 9.03 2.46
N VAL A 20 -6.15 9.20 3.76
CA VAL A 20 -5.75 8.11 4.68
C VAL A 20 -6.74 6.94 4.63
N GLU A 21 -8.03 7.23 4.58
CA GLU A 21 -9.09 6.22 4.52
C GLU A 21 -9.07 5.47 3.19
N ALA A 22 -8.80 6.16 2.08
CA ALA A 22 -8.71 5.53 0.76
C ALA A 22 -7.51 4.58 0.70
N VAL A 23 -6.37 4.97 1.27
CA VAL A 23 -5.16 4.13 1.35
C VAL A 23 -5.40 2.92 2.24
N GLN A 24 -6.06 3.10 3.40
CA GLN A 24 -6.40 2.00 4.30
C GLN A 24 -7.41 1.04 3.69
N ALA A 25 -8.44 1.55 3.01
CA ALA A 25 -9.43 0.74 2.30
C ALA A 25 -8.77 -0.08 1.19
N LEU A 26 -7.85 0.52 0.44
CA LEU A 26 -7.08 -0.19 -0.59
C LEU A 26 -6.21 -1.31 0.02
N GLY A 27 -5.47 -1.01 1.09
CA GLY A 27 -4.63 -2.01 1.77
C GLY A 27 -5.45 -3.20 2.29
N ASN A 28 -6.57 -2.93 2.95
CA ASN A 28 -7.48 -3.98 3.43
C ASN A 28 -8.05 -4.80 2.28
N LYS A 29 -8.47 -4.15 1.19
CA LYS A 29 -9.02 -4.82 0.02
C LYS A 29 -8.00 -5.76 -0.63
N VAL A 30 -6.74 -5.33 -0.74
CA VAL A 30 -5.64 -6.17 -1.25
C VAL A 30 -5.39 -7.35 -0.31
N LEU A 31 -5.35 -7.13 1.01
CA LEU A 31 -5.16 -8.19 1.99
C LEU A 31 -6.29 -9.24 1.93
N GLU A 32 -7.54 -8.81 1.80
CA GLU A 32 -8.70 -9.70 1.66
C GLU A 32 -8.62 -10.54 0.38
N GLU A 33 -8.27 -9.94 -0.76
CA GLU A 33 -8.14 -10.67 -2.02
C GLU A 33 -6.98 -11.69 -2.00
N LEU A 34 -5.87 -11.36 -1.33
CA LEU A 34 -4.76 -12.30 -1.13
C LEU A 34 -5.18 -13.47 -0.22
N LYS A 35 -5.91 -13.21 0.87
CA LYS A 35 -6.44 -14.29 1.74
C LYS A 35 -7.43 -15.21 1.04
N VAL A 36 -8.18 -14.70 0.05
CA VAL A 36 -9.06 -15.54 -0.79
C VAL A 36 -8.24 -16.40 -1.75
N THR A 37 -7.11 -15.88 -2.24
CA THR A 37 -6.25 -16.56 -3.20
C THR A 37 -5.40 -17.65 -2.54
N ASP A 38 -4.79 -17.34 -1.39
CA ASP A 38 -4.08 -18.30 -0.54
C ASP A 38 -4.46 -18.10 0.95
N PRO A 39 -5.44 -18.87 1.45
CA PRO A 39 -5.90 -18.75 2.84
C PRO A 39 -4.88 -19.18 3.90
N ASN A 40 -3.85 -19.92 3.52
CA ASN A 40 -2.85 -20.43 4.47
C ASN A 40 -1.69 -19.45 4.68
N GLU A 41 -1.55 -18.46 3.79
CA GLU A 41 -0.48 -17.48 3.87
C GLU A 41 -0.76 -16.48 5.00
N VAL A 42 0.20 -16.35 5.92
CA VAL A 42 0.12 -15.40 7.03
C VAL A 42 0.69 -14.06 6.57
N LEU A 43 -0.22 -13.14 6.26
CA LEU A 43 0.10 -11.79 5.81
C LEU A 43 -0.23 -10.74 6.89
N ALA A 44 0.68 -9.80 7.09
CA ALA A 44 0.49 -8.62 7.93
C ALA A 44 0.41 -7.36 7.06
N LEU A 45 -0.61 -6.53 7.29
CA LEU A 45 -0.75 -5.21 6.67
C LEU A 45 -0.35 -4.15 7.69
N VAL A 46 0.57 -3.27 7.31
CA VAL A 46 1.02 -2.13 8.12
C VAL A 46 0.86 -0.86 7.32
N MET A 47 0.19 0.14 7.88
CA MET A 47 0.09 1.47 7.27
C MET A 47 1.41 2.20 7.49
N ILE A 48 1.96 2.79 6.43
CA ILE A 48 3.22 3.55 6.47
C ILE A 48 2.99 4.97 5.96
N GLU A 49 3.91 5.87 6.26
CA GLU A 49 3.89 7.21 5.67
C GLU A 49 3.99 7.09 4.14
N GLY A 50 2.98 7.61 3.44
CA GLY A 50 2.89 7.54 1.98
C GLY A 50 2.34 6.23 1.42
N GLY A 51 1.76 5.33 2.22
CA GLY A 51 1.11 4.13 1.69
C GLY A 51 0.86 3.00 2.70
N PHE A 52 1.12 1.77 2.26
CA PHE A 52 1.02 0.59 3.13
C PHE A 52 2.06 -0.48 2.75
N GLU A 53 2.41 -1.33 3.70
CA GLU A 53 3.30 -2.47 3.53
C GLU A 53 2.53 -3.77 3.81
N LEU A 54 2.72 -4.76 2.95
CA LEU A 54 2.28 -6.14 3.15
C LEU A 54 3.49 -7.02 3.39
N SER A 55 3.53 -7.69 4.53
CA SER A 55 4.66 -8.51 4.96
C SER A 55 4.23 -9.96 5.16
N SER A 56 5.06 -10.88 4.65
CA SER A 56 5.06 -12.29 4.98
C SER A 56 6.34 -12.63 5.77
N PRO A 57 6.49 -13.85 6.31
CA PRO A 57 7.72 -14.27 6.98
C PRO A 57 8.97 -14.23 6.08
N GLU A 58 8.79 -14.30 4.75
CA GLU A 58 9.89 -14.43 3.79
C GLU A 58 10.17 -13.14 3.00
N ALA A 59 9.16 -12.28 2.83
CA ALA A 59 9.26 -11.08 2.01
C ALA A 59 8.30 -9.97 2.44
N SER A 60 8.62 -8.74 2.04
CA SER A 60 7.74 -7.58 2.21
C SER A 60 7.53 -6.85 0.89
N VAL A 61 6.34 -6.31 0.70
CA VAL A 61 5.99 -5.44 -0.43
C VAL A 61 5.47 -4.12 0.09
N LYS A 62 6.12 -3.01 -0.28
CA LYS A 62 5.68 -1.65 0.03
C LYS A 62 4.92 -1.08 -1.14
N CYS A 63 3.68 -0.69 -0.89
CA CYS A 63 2.84 0.02 -1.83
C CYS A 63 2.91 1.51 -1.52
N LEU A 64 3.67 2.25 -2.34
CA LEU A 64 3.82 3.70 -2.27
C LEU A 64 2.68 4.34 -3.06
N ILE A 65 1.88 5.16 -2.40
CA ILE A 65 0.73 5.82 -3.00
C ILE A 65 1.11 7.20 -3.50
N THR A 66 0.69 7.51 -4.71
CA THR A 66 0.73 8.87 -5.26
C THR A 66 -0.56 9.14 -6.03
N THR A 67 -0.70 10.34 -6.57
CA THR A 67 -1.87 10.74 -7.37
C THR A 67 -1.43 11.42 -8.66
N VAL A 68 -2.37 11.61 -9.58
CA VAL A 68 -2.10 12.31 -10.84
C VAL A 68 -1.70 13.77 -10.60
N PRO A 69 -0.86 14.38 -11.47
CA PRO A 69 -0.35 15.74 -11.25
C PRO A 69 -1.41 16.83 -11.05
N GLN A 70 -2.60 16.64 -11.62
CA GLN A 70 -3.73 17.56 -11.47
C GLN A 70 -4.26 17.64 -10.03
N ASN A 71 -4.14 16.54 -9.27
CA ASN A 71 -4.61 16.43 -7.90
C ASN A 71 -3.58 16.96 -6.89
N LEU A 72 -2.28 16.95 -7.24
CA LEU A 72 -1.21 17.46 -6.36
C LEU A 72 -1.43 18.94 -5.96
N ARG A 73 -2.07 19.73 -6.83
CA ARG A 73 -2.39 21.14 -6.55
C ARG A 73 -3.59 21.34 -5.62
N LYS A 74 -4.33 20.26 -5.32
CA LYS A 74 -5.55 20.25 -4.52
C LYS A 74 -5.37 19.49 -3.21
N LEU A 75 -4.14 19.10 -2.87
CA LEU A 75 -3.84 18.41 -1.63
C LEU A 75 -4.05 19.36 -0.45
N ASP A 76 -4.57 18.76 0.61
CA ASP A 76 -4.79 19.37 1.91
C ASP A 76 -3.97 18.57 2.93
N PRO A 77 -2.97 19.18 3.60
CA PRO A 77 -2.08 18.49 4.54
C PRO A 77 -2.79 17.82 5.74
N GLU A 78 -4.02 18.23 6.07
CA GLU A 78 -4.77 17.61 7.17
C GLU A 78 -5.52 16.34 6.73
N LEU A 79 -5.73 16.15 5.43
CA LEU A 79 -6.57 15.08 4.87
C LEU A 79 -5.84 14.10 3.94
N HIS A 80 -4.70 14.51 3.36
CA HIS A 80 -3.96 13.77 2.33
C HIS A 80 -2.46 13.72 2.63
#